data_AF-A0A0K8S5B9-F1
#
_entry.id   AF-A0A0K8S5B9-F1
#
_cell.length_a   1.000
_cell.length_b   1.000
_cell.length_c   1.000
_cell.angle_alpha   90.00
_cell.angle_beta   90.00
_cell.angle_gamma   90.00
#
_symmetry.space_group_name_H-M   'P 1'
#
loop_
_entity.id
_entity.type
_entity.pdbx_description
1 polymer ?
#
loop_
_entity_poly.entity_id
_entity_poly.type
_entity_poly.pdbx_seq_one_letter_code
_entity_poly.pdbx_strand_id
1 'polypeptide(L)'
;MPYVVLAILLVRGLMLPGALSGIKYYLQPEMSKLKETGVWVDAAVQIFFSVGAGFGVHLSYASYNNFNNNCFNDCIITSCVNSFTSFFSGFVIFTYLGFMSHKQGIPIDEVAAEGPGLVFQV
;
A
#
# COMPACT_ATOMS: atom_id res chain seq x y z
N MET A 1 -13.89 -7.89 5.38
CA MET A 1 -14.19 -6.60 6.03
C MET A 1 -13.28 -5.47 5.57
N PRO A 2 -11.93 -5.58 5.60
CA PRO A 2 -11.05 -4.48 5.22
C PRO A 2 -11.27 -3.96 3.79
N TYR A 3 -11.44 -4.88 2.82
CA TYR A 3 -11.70 -4.51 1.42
C TYR A 3 -12.97 -3.68 1.21
N VAL A 4 -14.04 -3.94 1.98
CA VAL A 4 -15.29 -3.18 1.89
C VAL A 4 -15.07 -1.76 2.40
N VAL A 5 -14.37 -1.61 3.53
CA VAL A 5 -14.04 -0.31 4.10
C VAL A 5 -13.13 0.47 3.14
N LEU A 6 -12.08 -0.15 2.61
CA LEU A 6 -11.19 0.47 1.63
C LEU A 6 -11.94 0.92 0.37
N ALA A 7 -12.89 0.11 -0.12
CA ALA A 7 -13.71 0.50 -1.27
C ALA A 7 -14.62 1.70 -0.97
N ILE A 8 -15.27 1.73 0.20
CA ILE A 8 -16.09 2.88 0.62
C ILE A 8 -15.24 4.14 0.77
N LEU A 9 -14.07 4.03 1.40
CA LEU A 9 -13.15 5.14 1.57
C LEU A 9 -12.62 5.64 0.23
N LEU A 10 -12.30 4.75 -0.71
CA LEU A 10 -11.88 5.15 -2.05
C LEU A 10 -12.97 5.93 -2.78
N VAL A 11 -14.20 5.41 -2.80
CA VAL A 11 -15.33 6.08 -3.45
C VAL A 11 -15.56 7.45 -2.79
N ARG A 12 -15.53 7.53 -1.46
CA ARG A 12 -15.71 8.79 -0.75
C ARG A 12 -14.58 9.78 -1.01
N GLY A 13 -13.33 9.31 -1.02
CA GLY A 13 -12.12 10.08 -1.25
C GLY A 13 -12.07 10.65 -2.67
N LEU A 14 -12.45 9.87 -3.67
CA LEU A 14 -12.56 10.32 -5.07
C LEU A 14 -13.58 11.45 -5.27
N MET A 15 -14.61 11.54 -4.41
CA MET A 15 -15.60 12.62 -4.45
C MET A 15 -15.10 13.91 -3.77
N LEU A 16 -13.90 13.94 -3.18
CA LEU A 16 -13.34 15.12 -2.53
C LEU A 16 -12.57 16.02 -3.53
N PRO A 17 -12.62 17.35 -3.35
CA PRO A 17 -11.86 18.26 -4.20
C PRO A 17 -10.35 18.06 -3.99
N GLY A 18 -9.57 18.04 -5.05
CA GLY A 18 -8.11 17.81 -4.98
C GLY A 18 -7.68 16.34 -4.93
N ALA A 19 -8.60 15.37 -4.88
CA ALA A 19 -8.27 13.95 -4.86
C ALA A 19 -7.44 13.49 -6.08
N LEU A 20 -7.73 14.05 -7.26
CA LEU A 20 -6.98 13.76 -8.49
C LEU A 20 -5.51 14.18 -8.41
N SER A 21 -5.20 15.27 -7.70
CA SER A 21 -3.81 15.71 -7.49
C SER A 21 -3.03 14.68 -6.67
N GLY A 22 -3.68 14.10 -5.66
CA GLY A 22 -3.14 13.00 -4.87
C GLY A 22 -2.85 11.75 -5.70
N ILE A 23 -3.80 11.31 -6.53
CA ILE A 23 -3.60 10.16 -7.43
C ILE A 23 -2.48 10.42 -8.42
N LYS A 24 -2.42 11.64 -8.99
CA LYS A 24 -1.36 12.02 -9.90
C LYS A 24 0.00 11.93 -9.21
N TYR A 25 0.11 12.44 -7.98
CA TYR A 25 1.33 12.35 -7.20
C TYR A 25 1.74 10.88 -6.95
N TYR A 26 0.78 10.02 -6.59
CA TYR A 26 1.04 8.60 -6.34
C TYR A 26 1.60 7.85 -7.55
N LEU A 27 1.08 8.13 -8.75
CA LEU A 27 1.42 7.40 -9.97
C LEU A 27 2.51 8.09 -10.81
N GLN A 28 2.91 9.32 -10.49
CA GLN A 28 3.89 10.06 -11.27
C GLN A 28 5.27 9.40 -11.13
N PRO A 29 5.81 8.82 -12.20
CA PRO A 29 7.01 8.02 -12.07
C PRO A 29 8.27 8.89 -12.20
N GLU A 30 9.19 8.76 -11.26
CA GLU A 30 10.46 9.47 -11.28
C GLU A 30 11.61 8.51 -11.64
N MET A 31 11.94 8.41 -12.92
CA MET A 31 12.92 7.43 -13.43
C MET A 31 14.35 7.65 -12.91
N SER A 32 14.71 8.87 -12.49
CA SER A 32 15.98 9.16 -11.84
C SER A 32 16.17 8.33 -10.56
N LYS A 33 15.10 8.11 -9.80
CA LYS A 33 15.12 7.38 -8.53
C LYS A 33 15.48 5.91 -8.67
N LEU A 34 15.18 5.29 -9.81
CA LEU A 34 15.54 3.88 -10.05
C LEU A 34 17.05 3.63 -10.10
N LYS A 35 17.86 4.67 -10.30
CA LYS A 35 19.34 4.58 -10.27
C LYS A 35 19.89 4.60 -8.83
N GLU A 36 19.09 5.04 -7.87
CA GLU A 36 19.49 5.11 -6.47
C GLU A 36 19.36 3.72 -5.85
N THR A 37 20.44 3.19 -5.27
CA THR A 37 20.45 1.86 -4.63
C THR A 37 19.52 1.81 -3.42
N GLY A 38 19.33 2.92 -2.71
CA GLY A 38 18.42 3.02 -1.56
C GLY A 38 17.00 2.59 -1.89
N VAL A 39 16.45 3.02 -3.04
CA VAL A 39 15.09 2.68 -3.48
C VAL A 39 14.90 1.17 -3.61
N TRP A 40 15.92 0.43 -4.03
CA TRP A 40 15.88 -1.03 -4.13
C TRP A 40 15.98 -1.72 -2.77
N VAL A 41 16.78 -1.16 -1.85
CA VAL A 41 16.85 -1.66 -0.47
C VAL A 41 15.50 -1.47 0.22
N ASP A 42 14.90 -0.29 0.09
CA ASP A 42 13.59 0.03 0.68
C ASP A 42 12.50 -0.87 0.10
N ALA A 43 12.49 -1.09 -1.22
CA ALA A 43 11.57 -2.03 -1.86
C ALA A 43 11.73 -3.47 -1.35
N ALA A 44 12.98 -3.94 -1.19
CA ALA A 44 13.24 -5.28 -0.68
C ALA A 44 12.78 -5.45 0.78
N VAL A 45 13.07 -4.47 1.63
CA VAL A 45 12.62 -4.41 3.03
C VAL A 45 11.09 -4.38 3.09
N GLN A 46 10.45 -3.53 2.29
CA GLN A 46 9.00 -3.37 2.25
C GLN A 46 8.30 -4.68 1.87
N ILE A 47 8.76 -5.39 0.83
CA ILE A 47 8.18 -6.67 0.43
C ILE A 47 8.45 -7.76 1.47
N PHE A 48 9.66 -7.82 2.03
CA PHE A 48 10.01 -8.83 3.04
C PHE A 48 9.09 -8.74 4.27
N PHE A 49 8.92 -7.53 4.81
CA PHE A 49 8.04 -7.30 5.96
C PHE A 49 6.54 -7.35 5.59
N SER A 50 6.16 -6.92 4.39
CA SER A 50 4.76 -6.96 3.93
C SER A 50 4.25 -8.39 3.81
N VAL A 51 5.03 -9.30 3.23
CA VAL A 51 4.67 -10.71 3.12
C VAL A 51 4.87 -11.45 4.44
N GLY A 52 5.79 -10.97 5.29
CA GLY A 52 6.11 -11.63 6.55
C GLY A 52 6.94 -12.91 6.36
N ALA A 53 7.82 -12.92 5.36
CA ALA A 53 8.68 -14.07 5.08
C ALA A 53 9.67 -14.32 6.25
N GLY A 54 9.89 -15.58 6.61
CA GLY A 54 10.87 -15.97 7.63
C GLY A 54 10.41 -15.85 9.09
N PHE A 55 9.21 -15.33 9.38
CA PHE A 55 8.69 -15.23 10.76
C PHE A 55 8.05 -16.51 11.30
N GLY A 56 8.07 -17.62 10.56
CA GLY A 56 7.50 -18.91 10.99
C GLY A 56 5.96 -19.00 10.94
N VAL A 57 5.26 -17.89 10.72
CA VAL A 57 3.79 -17.85 10.61
C VAL A 57 3.30 -18.68 9.42
N HIS A 58 3.90 -18.47 8.24
CA HIS A 58 3.55 -19.25 7.04
C HIS A 58 3.85 -20.74 7.20
N LEU A 59 4.94 -21.08 7.87
CA LEU A 59 5.28 -22.48 8.19
C LEU A 59 4.22 -23.09 9.11
N SER A 60 3.77 -22.33 10.10
CA SER A 60 2.73 -22.74 11.04
C SER A 60 1.37 -22.89 10.36
N TYR A 61 1.02 -22.04 9.39
CA TYR A 61 -0.21 -22.21 8.60
C TYR A 61 -0.12 -23.41 7.65
N ALA A 62 1.02 -23.59 6.99
CA ALA A 62 1.22 -24.70 6.09
C ALA A 62 1.22 -26.07 6.80
N SER A 63 1.58 -26.13 8.09
CA SER A 63 1.55 -27.39 8.85
C SER A 63 0.14 -27.94 9.09
N TYR A 64 -0.90 -27.10 8.97
CA TYR A 64 -2.31 -27.51 9.06
C TYR A 64 -2.94 -27.80 7.69
N ASN A 65 -2.22 -27.63 6.57
CA ASN A 65 -2.76 -27.93 5.25
C ASN A 65 -2.85 -29.44 5.01
N ASN A 66 -3.78 -29.84 4.13
CA ASN A 66 -3.81 -31.19 3.60
C ASN A 66 -2.50 -31.52 2.88
N PHE A 67 -2.00 -32.75 3.02
CA PHE A 67 -0.71 -33.16 2.46
C PHE A 67 -0.62 -32.98 0.93
N ASN A 68 -1.73 -33.18 0.22
CA ASN A 68 -1.80 -33.03 -1.24
C ASN A 68 -2.33 -31.65 -1.67
N ASN A 69 -2.35 -30.65 -0.78
CA ASN A 69 -2.78 -29.29 -1.13
C ASN A 69 -1.76 -28.62 -2.05
N ASN A 70 -2.23 -27.84 -3.03
CA ASN A 70 -1.35 -27.11 -3.93
C ASN A 70 -0.88 -25.78 -3.30
N CYS A 71 0.12 -25.88 -2.43
CA CYS A 71 0.69 -24.73 -1.74
C CYS A 71 1.37 -23.71 -2.68
N PHE A 72 1.78 -24.12 -3.89
CA PHE A 72 2.39 -23.22 -4.87
C PHE A 72 1.38 -22.21 -5.41
N ASN A 73 0.18 -22.68 -5.79
CA ASN A 73 -0.90 -21.79 -6.21
C ASN A 73 -1.34 -20.86 -5.09
N ASP A 74 -1.46 -21.37 -3.87
CA ASP A 74 -1.82 -20.55 -2.71
C ASP A 74 -0.78 -19.44 -2.47
N CYS A 75 0.51 -19.75 -2.62
CA CYS A 75 1.59 -18.78 -2.47
C CYS A 75 1.51 -17.66 -3.53
N ILE A 76 1.24 -18.00 -4.80
CA ILE A 76 1.08 -17.00 -5.86
C ILE A 76 -0.14 -16.11 -5.58
N ILE A 77 -1.30 -16.70 -5.29
CA ILE A 77 -2.54 -15.97 -5.05
C ILE A 77 -2.37 -15.03 -3.85
N THR A 78 -1.84 -15.53 -2.72
CA THR A 78 -1.67 -14.74 -1.51
C THR A 78 -0.69 -13.59 -1.71
N SER A 79 0.42 -13.81 -2.43
CA SER A 79 1.39 -12.76 -2.76
C SER A 79 0.78 -11.70 -3.67
N CYS A 80 0.05 -12.10 -4.72
CA CYS A 80 -0.64 -11.17 -5.62
C CYS A 80 -1.69 -10.34 -4.88
N VAL A 81 -2.50 -10.97 -4.02
CA VAL A 81 -3.52 -10.27 -3.21
C VAL A 81 -2.86 -9.30 -2.23
N ASN A 82 -1.76 -9.67 -1.59
CA ASN A 82 -1.00 -8.78 -0.72
C ASN A 82 -0.56 -7.51 -1.46
N SER A 83 0.16 -7.65 -2.58
CA SER A 83 0.63 -6.50 -3.36
C SER A 83 -0.50 -5.67 -3.94
N PHE A 84 -1.58 -6.32 -4.42
CA PHE A 84 -2.77 -5.62 -4.90
C PHE A 84 -3.43 -4.79 -3.79
N THR A 85 -3.51 -5.33 -2.57
CA THR A 85 -4.07 -4.63 -1.42
C THR A 85 -3.24 -3.40 -1.06
N SER A 86 -1.91 -3.52 -1.05
CA SER A 86 -1.01 -2.38 -0.85
C SER A 86 -1.22 -1.30 -1.91
N PHE A 87 -1.26 -1.69 -3.19
CA PHE A 87 -1.52 -0.76 -4.29
C PHE A 87 -2.89 -0.07 -4.15
N PHE A 88 -3.94 -0.83 -3.86
CA PHE A 88 -5.29 -0.31 -3.67
C PHE A 88 -5.39 0.64 -2.48
N SER A 89 -4.75 0.30 -1.35
CA SER A 89 -4.68 1.20 -0.19
C SER A 89 -3.90 2.48 -0.48
N GLY A 90 -2.90 2.43 -1.37
CA GLY A 90 -2.19 3.60 -1.87
C GLY A 90 -3.14 4.62 -2.48
N PHE A 91 -4.06 4.19 -3.36
CA PHE A 91 -5.08 5.10 -3.90
C PHE A 91 -5.94 5.73 -2.81
N VAL A 92 -6.40 4.94 -1.83
CA VAL A 92 -7.20 5.46 -0.72
C VAL A 92 -6.43 6.56 -0.01
N ILE A 93 -5.22 6.29 0.49
CA ILE A 93 -4.40 7.26 1.22
C ILE A 93 -4.15 8.51 0.38
N PHE A 94 -3.68 8.36 -0.85
CA PHE A 94 -3.29 9.50 -1.68
C PHE A 94 -4.49 10.37 -2.10
N THR A 95 -5.70 9.81 -2.25
CA THR A 95 -6.89 10.67 -2.48
C THR A 95 -7.16 11.60 -1.30
N TYR A 96 -6.98 11.14 -0.07
CA TYR A 96 -7.14 11.97 1.13
C TYR A 96 -5.98 12.95 1.31
N LEU A 97 -4.73 12.54 1.05
CA LEU A 97 -3.58 13.47 1.03
C LEU A 97 -3.78 14.60 0.01
N GLY A 98 -4.29 14.28 -1.19
CA GLY A 98 -4.61 15.28 -2.21
C GLY A 98 -5.70 16.26 -1.76
N PHE A 99 -6.74 15.77 -1.09
CA PHE A 99 -7.76 16.62 -0.47
C PHE A 99 -7.19 17.52 0.63
N MET A 100 -6.30 17.00 1.48
CA MET A 100 -5.67 17.78 2.56
C MET A 100 -4.75 18.86 2.01
N SER A 101 -3.90 18.52 1.04
CA SER A 101 -3.08 19.48 0.31
C SER A 101 -3.94 20.58 -0.32
N HIS A 102 -5.05 20.22 -0.97
CA HIS A 102 -5.95 21.21 -1.58
C HIS A 102 -6.64 22.11 -0.54
N LYS A 103 -7.02 21.56 0.62
CA LYS A 103 -7.71 22.31 1.67
C LYS A 103 -6.77 23.21 2.47
N GLN A 104 -5.54 22.77 2.72
CA GLN A 104 -4.54 23.50 3.51
C GLN A 104 -3.67 24.43 2.64
N GLY A 105 -3.67 24.23 1.31
CA GLY A 105 -2.88 25.02 0.38
C GLY A 105 -1.38 24.72 0.41
N ILE A 106 -0.98 23.59 1.02
CA ILE A 106 0.42 23.17 1.12
C ILE A 106 0.72 21.98 0.18
N PRO A 107 1.99 21.80 -0.25
CA PRO A 107 2.39 20.70 -1.12
C PRO A 107 2.08 19.30 -0.55
N ILE A 108 1.88 18.31 -1.43
CA ILE A 108 1.52 16.93 -1.02
C ILE A 108 2.65 16.26 -0.22
N ASP A 109 3.90 16.57 -0.54
CA ASP A 109 5.09 16.09 0.16
C ASP A 109 5.18 16.59 1.61
N GLU A 110 4.57 17.72 1.94
CA GLU A 110 4.51 18.23 3.32
C GLU A 110 3.38 17.61 4.15
N VAL A 111 2.30 17.13 3.52
CA VAL A 111 1.20 16.40 4.21
C VAL A 111 1.42 14.89 4.26
N ALA A 112 2.27 14.35 3.38
CA ALA A 112 2.58 12.92 3.31
C ALA A 112 3.57 12.52 4.42
N ALA A 113 3.06 12.27 5.62
CA ALA A 113 3.84 11.63 6.68
C ALA A 113 3.88 10.10 6.52
N GLU A 114 4.97 9.45 6.94
CA GLU A 114 5.06 7.99 7.01
C GLU A 114 4.65 7.46 8.40
N GLY A 115 4.23 6.19 8.46
CA GLY A 115 3.98 5.48 9.72
C GLY A 115 2.64 5.81 10.40
N PRO A 116 2.51 5.61 11.74
CA PRO A 116 1.24 5.79 12.46
C PRO A 116 0.68 7.21 12.36
N GLY A 117 1.55 8.21 12.18
CA GLY A 117 1.14 9.60 12.01
C GLY A 117 0.16 9.79 10.84
N LEU A 118 0.37 9.06 9.73
CA LEU A 118 -0.50 9.09 8.55
C LEU A 118 -1.94 8.67 8.84
N VAL A 119 -2.12 7.74 9.79
CA VAL A 119 -3.42 7.16 10.13
C VAL A 119 -4.09 7.92 11.28
N PHE A 120 -3.30 8.51 12.19
CA PHE A 120 -3.81 9.02 13.47
C PHE A 120 -3.64 10.53 13.69
N GLN A 121 -2.84 11.24 12.88
CA GLN A 121 -2.53 12.66 13.11
C GLN A 121 -2.87 13.58 11.93
N VAL A 122 -2.90 13.06 10.69
CA VAL A 122 -3.21 13.86 9.49
C VAL A 122 -4.71 13.94 9.25
#